data_AF-A0A848LEN9-F1
#
_entry.id   AF-A0A848LEN9-F1
#
_cell.length_a   1.000
_cell.length_b   1.000
_cell.length_c   1.000
_cell.angle_alpha   90.00
_cell.angle_beta   90.00
_cell.angle_gamma   90.00
#
_symmetry.space_group_name_H-M   'P 1'
#
loop_
_entity.id
_entity.type
_entity.pdbx_description
1 polymer ?
#
loop_
_entity_poly.entity_id
_entity_poly.type
_entity_poly.pdbx_seq_one_letter_code
_entity_poly.pdbx_strand_id
1 'polypeptide(L)'
;MGMRAFVVASLALALAWAPSAGAEEAVALIWKGSKNKADVESLEPTWNRLEALLSAGGVTLPEGFPKLVESRTVRGLKPGFWVWVVGFCPGDDGERAMELLKIVAPDTYARDVNIPSKKLACPEVDGASLAEDSHSFKLSRERTLRVFTHEESQEPEGDAPGDSYTRTHYTFALMDKAGAVLDTASAVGEERFSGDVRQGPSGYHCQVSDFTHDGELTVEFVRSCSATIAECGSVVSRDEVTFLTVAGDRLKTREGRRNEERMECGED
;
A
#
# COMPACT_ATOMS: atom_id res chain seq x y z
N MET A 1 4.46 1.91 -91.31
CA MET A 1 4.11 0.62 -90.70
C MET A 1 4.98 0.45 -89.46
N GLY A 2 4.39 0.33 -88.27
CA GLY A 2 5.08 0.05 -87.00
C GLY A 2 5.61 1.27 -86.22
N MET A 3 5.47 1.48 -84.90
CA MET A 3 4.47 1.21 -83.85
C MET A 3 5.16 1.53 -82.51
N ARG A 4 4.59 2.44 -81.68
CA ARG A 4 4.62 2.51 -80.19
C ARG A 4 5.99 2.62 -79.46
N ALA A 5 6.12 3.05 -78.20
CA ALA A 5 5.36 3.84 -77.23
C ALA A 5 6.24 3.89 -75.94
N PHE A 6 6.12 4.98 -75.18
CA PHE A 6 6.24 5.10 -73.71
C PHE A 6 7.29 4.27 -72.95
N VAL A 7 8.27 4.96 -72.34
CA VAL A 7 8.97 4.48 -71.13
C VAL A 7 8.49 5.26 -69.92
N VAL A 8 8.14 4.47 -68.91
CA VAL A 8 7.31 4.76 -67.76
C VAL A 8 8.14 5.37 -66.62
N ALA A 9 7.60 6.42 -66.01
CA ALA A 9 8.02 6.93 -64.71
C ALA A 9 7.58 5.95 -63.61
N SER A 10 8.52 5.42 -62.82
CA SER A 10 8.20 4.56 -61.68
C SER A 10 9.29 4.66 -60.61
N LEU A 11 9.19 5.66 -59.74
CA LEU A 11 10.00 5.75 -58.53
C LEU A 11 9.24 6.52 -57.44
N ALA A 12 8.15 5.94 -56.95
CA ALA A 12 7.43 6.46 -55.78
C ALA A 12 6.52 5.40 -55.13
N LEU A 13 7.06 4.26 -54.70
CA LEU A 13 6.31 3.31 -53.87
C LEU A 13 7.27 2.45 -53.01
N ALA A 14 7.83 3.05 -51.96
CA ALA A 14 8.65 2.31 -50.99
C ALA A 14 8.58 2.89 -49.56
N LEU A 15 7.44 3.43 -49.11
CA LEU A 15 7.31 4.00 -47.75
C LEU A 15 6.06 3.54 -46.97
N ALA A 16 5.32 2.53 -47.42
CA ALA A 16 4.06 2.16 -46.77
C ALA A 16 4.16 1.00 -45.75
N TRP A 17 5.31 0.35 -45.56
CA TRP A 17 5.44 -0.81 -44.66
C TRP A 17 6.38 -0.50 -43.50
N ALA A 18 6.01 0.48 -42.67
CA ALA A 18 6.47 0.48 -41.29
C ALA A 18 5.49 -0.43 -40.49
N PRO A 19 5.95 -1.47 -39.79
CA PRO A 19 5.09 -2.19 -38.87
C PRO A 19 4.56 -1.17 -37.87
N SER A 20 3.24 -1.00 -37.83
CA SER A 20 2.57 -0.30 -36.74
C SER A 20 3.04 -0.99 -35.46
N ALA A 21 3.86 -0.30 -34.66
CA ALA A 21 4.27 -0.77 -33.35
C ALA A 21 2.99 -1.20 -32.62
N GLY A 22 2.83 -2.51 -32.43
CA GLY A 22 1.58 -3.14 -32.01
C GLY A 22 1.12 -2.50 -30.72
N ALA A 23 -0.01 -1.82 -30.79
CA ALA A 23 -0.65 -1.31 -29.60
C ALA A 23 -1.58 -2.40 -29.11
N GLU A 24 -1.29 -2.91 -27.91
CA GLU A 24 -2.01 -4.00 -27.28
C GLU A 24 -3.16 -3.46 -26.44
N GLU A 25 -4.19 -4.31 -26.27
CA GLU A 25 -5.26 -4.04 -25.32
C GLU A 25 -4.71 -4.17 -23.91
N ALA A 26 -4.90 -3.13 -23.12
CA ALA A 26 -4.34 -3.00 -21.79
C ALA A 26 -5.31 -2.23 -20.90
N VAL A 27 -5.07 -2.26 -19.60
CA VAL A 27 -5.85 -1.53 -18.61
C VAL A 27 -4.97 -0.47 -17.96
N ALA A 28 -5.43 0.78 -17.99
CA ALA A 28 -4.83 1.86 -17.21
C ALA A 28 -5.44 1.86 -15.80
N LEU A 29 -4.59 1.72 -14.78
CA LEU A 29 -4.98 1.91 -13.39
C LEU A 29 -4.85 3.39 -13.05
N ILE A 30 -5.94 4.04 -12.68
CA ILE A 30 -6.01 5.50 -12.50
C ILE A 30 -6.44 5.81 -11.08
N TRP A 31 -5.69 6.68 -10.40
CA TRP A 31 -6.02 7.11 -9.04
C TRP A 31 -6.97 8.30 -9.01
N LYS A 32 -6.56 9.43 -9.58
CA LYS A 32 -7.32 10.68 -9.60
C LYS A 32 -7.12 11.40 -10.92
N GLY A 33 -8.07 12.29 -11.24
CA GLY A 33 -7.93 13.20 -12.36
C GLY A 33 -8.87 14.39 -12.29
N SER A 34 -8.52 15.46 -13.00
CA SER A 34 -9.30 16.69 -13.11
C SER A 34 -9.10 17.30 -14.49
N LYS A 35 -10.02 18.18 -14.89
CA LYS A 35 -9.88 18.98 -16.12
C LYS A 35 -8.79 20.03 -15.99
N ASN A 36 -8.53 20.48 -14.77
CA ASN A 36 -7.50 21.46 -14.46
C ASN A 36 -6.23 20.73 -14.03
N LYS A 37 -5.13 20.97 -14.75
CA LYS A 37 -3.83 20.36 -14.49
C LYS A 37 -3.31 20.68 -13.09
N ALA A 38 -3.41 21.95 -12.68
CA ALA A 38 -2.88 22.42 -11.40
C ALA A 38 -3.56 21.71 -10.21
N ASP A 39 -4.86 21.45 -10.32
CA ASP A 39 -5.60 20.74 -9.28
C ASP A 39 -5.10 19.30 -9.11
N VAL A 40 -4.78 18.60 -10.21
CA VAL A 40 -4.25 17.22 -10.16
C VAL A 40 -2.80 17.19 -9.68
N GLU A 41 -1.98 18.16 -10.09
CA GLU A 41 -0.59 18.28 -9.63
C GLU A 41 -0.53 18.53 -8.12
N SER A 42 -1.47 19.29 -7.57
CA SER A 42 -1.54 19.54 -6.13
C SER A 42 -1.75 18.29 -5.26
N LEU A 43 -2.12 17.16 -5.88
CA LEU A 43 -2.31 15.87 -5.20
C LEU A 43 -1.02 15.05 -5.03
N GLU A 44 0.10 15.47 -5.62
CA GLU A 44 1.39 14.78 -5.52
C GLU A 44 1.82 14.49 -4.06
N PRO A 45 1.67 15.42 -3.08
CA PRO A 45 2.02 15.11 -1.68
C PRO A 45 1.15 14.01 -1.07
N THR A 46 -0.13 13.95 -1.45
CA THR A 46 -1.05 12.89 -1.02
C THR A 46 -0.64 11.55 -1.61
N TRP A 47 -0.15 11.53 -2.85
CA TRP A 47 0.36 10.33 -3.48
C TRP A 47 1.53 9.72 -2.71
N ASN A 48 2.55 10.53 -2.36
CA ASN A 48 3.75 10.01 -1.69
C ASN A 48 3.42 9.27 -0.38
N ARG A 49 2.36 9.70 0.32
CA ARG A 49 1.85 9.01 1.52
C ARG A 49 1.11 7.72 1.17
N LEU A 50 0.33 7.74 0.11
CA LEU A 50 -0.38 6.56 -0.39
C LEU A 50 0.60 5.47 -0.86
N GLU A 51 1.66 5.86 -1.56
CA GLU A 51 2.71 4.96 -2.03
C GLU A 51 3.44 4.29 -0.86
N ALA A 52 3.71 5.01 0.23
CA ALA A 52 4.27 4.42 1.44
C ALA A 52 3.34 3.36 2.05
N LEU A 53 2.03 3.60 2.07
CA LEU A 53 1.03 2.61 2.53
C LEU A 53 0.98 1.37 1.62
N LEU A 54 0.98 1.59 0.31
CA LEU A 54 0.99 0.52 -0.69
C LEU A 54 2.24 -0.34 -0.59
N SER A 55 3.41 0.30 -0.46
CA SER A 55 4.70 -0.38 -0.34
C SER A 55 4.77 -1.23 0.94
N ALA A 56 4.29 -0.69 2.07
CA ALA A 56 4.18 -1.46 3.31
C ALA A 56 3.23 -2.68 3.15
N GLY A 57 2.22 -2.55 2.29
CA GLY A 57 1.29 -3.60 1.93
C GLY A 57 1.77 -4.62 0.89
N GLY A 58 3.04 -4.57 0.47
CA GLY A 58 3.59 -5.46 -0.56
C GLY A 58 3.23 -5.07 -2.01
N VAL A 59 2.76 -3.84 -2.23
CA VAL A 59 2.51 -3.32 -3.58
C VAL A 59 3.71 -2.49 -4.04
N THR A 60 4.41 -2.97 -5.06
CA THR A 60 5.54 -2.26 -5.66
C THR A 60 5.12 -1.63 -6.97
N LEU A 61 5.37 -0.33 -7.11
CA LEU A 61 5.05 0.39 -8.33
C LEU A 61 6.17 0.26 -9.36
N PRO A 62 5.83 0.20 -10.65
CA PRO A 62 6.83 0.17 -11.69
C PRO A 62 7.56 1.52 -11.80
N GLU A 63 8.80 1.49 -12.27
CA GLU A 63 9.63 2.68 -12.43
C GLU A 63 8.92 3.76 -13.26
N GLY A 64 8.97 5.00 -12.78
CA GLY A 64 8.37 6.15 -13.45
C GLY A 64 6.85 6.26 -13.27
N PHE A 65 6.26 5.44 -12.39
CA PHE A 65 4.91 5.56 -11.90
C PHE A 65 4.88 6.01 -10.43
N PRO A 66 3.81 6.71 -9.99
CA PRO A 66 2.69 7.14 -10.81
C PRO A 66 3.12 8.23 -11.78
N LYS A 67 2.34 8.40 -12.84
CA LYS A 67 2.63 9.40 -13.86
C LYS A 67 1.42 10.26 -14.13
N LEU A 68 1.64 11.57 -14.12
CA LEU A 68 0.63 12.51 -14.59
C LEU A 68 0.58 12.50 -16.12
N VAL A 69 -0.57 12.15 -16.67
CA VAL A 69 -0.78 12.01 -18.12
C VAL A 69 -1.98 12.83 -18.55
N GLU A 70 -1.86 13.53 -19.68
CA GLU A 70 -3.01 14.15 -20.33
C GLU A 70 -3.82 13.07 -21.05
N SER A 71 -5.10 12.93 -20.71
CA SER A 71 -5.93 11.81 -21.15
C SER A 71 -6.04 11.69 -22.67
N ARG A 72 -6.00 12.81 -23.41
CA ARG A 72 -6.02 12.78 -24.89
C ARG A 72 -4.82 12.08 -25.53
N THR A 73 -3.73 11.90 -24.78
CA THR A 73 -2.49 11.28 -25.27
C THR A 73 -2.48 9.77 -25.13
N VAL A 74 -3.47 9.20 -24.43
CA VAL A 74 -3.64 7.76 -24.22
C VAL A 74 -4.94 7.34 -24.90
N ARG A 75 -4.82 6.51 -25.93
CA ARG A 75 -5.98 5.99 -26.65
C ARG A 75 -6.80 5.10 -25.72
N GLY A 76 -8.12 5.36 -25.65
CA GLY A 76 -9.05 4.68 -24.74
C GLY A 76 -9.51 5.57 -23.58
N LEU A 77 -8.71 6.57 -23.20
CA LEU A 77 -9.12 7.54 -22.18
C LEU A 77 -9.99 8.67 -22.78
N LYS A 78 -10.93 9.16 -21.97
CA LYS A 78 -11.78 10.29 -22.33
C LYS A 78 -10.95 11.58 -22.38
N PRO A 79 -10.89 12.31 -23.53
CA PRO A 79 -10.13 13.55 -23.65
C PRO A 79 -10.58 14.66 -22.68
N GLY A 80 -9.67 15.60 -22.39
CA GLY A 80 -9.94 16.82 -21.63
C GLY A 80 -9.68 16.71 -20.12
N PHE A 81 -8.92 15.70 -19.68
CA PHE A 81 -8.55 15.49 -18.29
C PHE A 81 -7.03 15.29 -18.17
N TRP A 82 -6.50 15.60 -16.99
CA TRP A 82 -5.20 15.16 -16.50
C TRP A 82 -5.45 14.07 -15.47
N VAL A 83 -4.71 12.97 -15.54
CA VAL A 83 -4.90 11.81 -14.67
C VAL A 83 -3.57 11.31 -14.13
N TRP A 84 -3.55 10.92 -12.86
CA TRP A 84 -2.47 10.12 -12.27
C TRP A 84 -2.70 8.64 -12.64
N VAL A 85 -1.88 8.14 -13.54
CA VAL A 85 -1.83 6.73 -13.90
C VAL A 85 -0.85 6.04 -12.96
N VAL A 86 -1.28 4.96 -12.32
CA VAL A 86 -0.50 4.15 -11.38
C VAL A 86 0.23 3.01 -12.10
N GLY A 87 -0.31 2.56 -13.22
CA GLY A 87 0.32 1.58 -14.09
C GLY A 87 -0.51 1.30 -15.33
N PHE A 88 0.10 0.64 -16.30
CA PHE A 88 -0.60 0.05 -17.44
C PHE A 88 -0.38 -1.46 -17.42
N CYS A 89 -1.46 -2.21 -17.21
CA CYS A 89 -1.41 -3.65 -17.06
C CYS A 89 -1.90 -4.35 -18.32
N PRO A 90 -1.33 -5.51 -18.68
CA PRO A 90 -1.98 -6.43 -19.61
C PRO A 90 -3.33 -6.84 -19.01
N GLY A 91 -4.40 -6.80 -19.83
CA GLY A 91 -5.78 -7.21 -19.46
C GLY A 91 -6.06 -7.48 -17.97
N ASP A 92 -6.17 -8.76 -17.63
CA ASP A 92 -6.62 -9.26 -16.32
C ASP A 92 -5.58 -9.07 -15.19
N ASP A 93 -4.31 -8.78 -15.52
CA ASP A 93 -3.24 -8.61 -14.51
C ASP A 93 -3.47 -7.35 -13.65
N GLY A 94 -4.25 -6.39 -14.17
CA GLY A 94 -4.57 -5.15 -13.45
C GLY A 94 -5.57 -5.32 -12.31
N GLU A 95 -6.32 -6.43 -12.26
CA GLU A 95 -7.40 -6.61 -11.27
C GLU A 95 -6.86 -6.69 -9.84
N ARG A 96 -5.86 -7.54 -9.59
CA ARG A 96 -5.30 -7.71 -8.24
C ARG A 96 -4.64 -6.44 -7.72
N ALA A 97 -3.89 -5.74 -8.56
CA ALA A 97 -3.31 -4.44 -8.21
C ALA A 97 -4.41 -3.39 -7.91
N MET A 98 -5.50 -3.40 -8.69
CA MET A 98 -6.65 -2.51 -8.48
C MET A 98 -7.37 -2.79 -7.16
N GLU A 99 -7.53 -4.06 -6.77
CA GLU A 99 -8.15 -4.43 -5.49
C GLU A 99 -7.38 -3.84 -4.30
N LEU A 100 -6.05 -4.01 -4.28
CA LEU A 100 -5.19 -3.44 -3.24
C LEU A 100 -5.15 -1.91 -3.27
N LEU A 101 -5.12 -1.31 -4.46
CA LEU A 101 -5.21 0.14 -4.63
C LEU A 101 -6.52 0.69 -4.07
N LYS A 102 -7.65 -0.01 -4.23
CA LYS A 102 -8.96 0.40 -3.72
C LYS A 102 -9.08 0.34 -2.21
N ILE A 103 -8.33 -0.54 -1.55
CA ILE A 103 -8.25 -0.60 -0.08
C ILE A 103 -7.83 0.77 0.46
N VAL A 104 -6.73 1.32 -0.06
CA VAL A 104 -6.17 2.59 0.43
C VAL A 104 -6.73 3.83 -0.28
N ALA A 105 -7.10 3.71 -1.55
CA ALA A 105 -7.65 4.77 -2.39
C ALA A 105 -8.90 4.28 -3.15
N PRO A 106 -10.10 4.31 -2.51
CA PRO A 106 -11.33 3.73 -3.07
C PRO A 106 -11.78 4.33 -4.41
N ASP A 107 -11.37 5.56 -4.69
CA ASP A 107 -11.72 6.25 -5.94
C ASP A 107 -10.85 5.83 -7.14
N THR A 108 -9.88 4.92 -6.93
CA THR A 108 -9.12 4.33 -8.02
C THR A 108 -10.02 3.54 -8.97
N TYR A 109 -9.72 3.63 -10.27
CA TYR A 109 -10.51 2.95 -11.29
C TYR A 109 -9.65 2.49 -12.46
N ALA A 110 -10.14 1.47 -13.14
CA ALA A 110 -9.55 0.92 -14.36
C ALA A 110 -10.22 1.50 -15.61
N ARG A 111 -9.45 1.64 -16.70
CA ARG A 111 -9.97 1.93 -18.05
C ARG A 111 -9.21 1.16 -19.10
N ASP A 112 -9.95 0.59 -20.05
CA ASP A 112 -9.37 -0.02 -21.23
C ASP A 112 -8.66 1.04 -22.06
N VAL A 113 -7.42 0.72 -22.43
CA VAL A 113 -6.55 1.56 -23.23
C VAL A 113 -5.85 0.72 -24.27
N ASN A 114 -5.34 1.40 -25.29
CA ASN A 114 -4.57 0.76 -26.34
C ASN A 114 -3.19 1.44 -26.39
N ILE A 115 -2.18 0.74 -25.88
CA ILE A 115 -0.82 1.28 -25.73
C ILE A 115 0.22 0.32 -26.30
N PRO A 116 1.39 0.81 -26.73
CA PRO A 116 2.49 -0.06 -27.15
C PRO A 116 2.93 -0.99 -26.00
N SER A 117 3.19 -2.27 -26.28
CA SER A 117 3.58 -3.27 -25.27
C SER A 117 4.78 -2.84 -24.43
N LYS A 118 5.73 -2.10 -25.03
CA LYS A 118 6.89 -1.52 -24.34
C LYS A 118 6.57 -0.46 -23.27
N LYS A 119 5.30 -0.04 -23.16
CA LYS A 119 4.81 0.89 -22.13
C LYS A 119 3.97 0.18 -21.07
N LEU A 120 3.77 -1.13 -21.19
CA LEU A 120 3.15 -1.93 -20.14
C LEU A 120 4.10 -1.96 -18.94
N ALA A 121 3.53 -1.69 -17.79
CA ALA A 121 4.18 -1.53 -16.51
C ALA A 121 3.07 -1.64 -15.46
N CYS A 122 2.86 -2.85 -14.95
CA CYS A 122 1.81 -3.12 -13.95
C CYS A 122 2.43 -3.07 -12.55
N PRO A 123 1.71 -2.57 -11.53
CA PRO A 123 2.13 -2.74 -10.14
C PRO A 123 2.27 -4.21 -9.77
N GLU A 124 3.36 -4.54 -9.11
CA GLU A 124 3.62 -5.88 -8.57
C GLU A 124 3.00 -5.99 -7.17
N VAL A 125 2.51 -7.19 -6.83
CA VAL A 125 1.68 -7.46 -5.65
C VAL A 125 2.17 -8.69 -4.87
N ASP A 126 3.48 -8.91 -4.89
CA ASP A 126 4.14 -10.06 -4.30
C ASP A 126 4.01 -10.07 -2.78
N GLY A 127 3.53 -11.18 -2.23
CA GLY A 127 3.34 -11.32 -0.78
C GLY A 127 2.34 -10.33 -0.16
N ALA A 128 1.55 -9.63 -0.98
CA ALA A 128 0.65 -8.59 -0.49
C ALA A 128 -0.39 -9.14 0.47
N SER A 129 -0.25 -8.80 1.75
CA SER A 129 -1.17 -9.14 2.82
C SER A 129 -1.92 -7.91 3.34
N LEU A 130 -1.91 -6.80 2.58
CA LEU A 130 -2.57 -5.57 3.00
C LEU A 130 -4.07 -5.81 3.11
N ALA A 131 -4.60 -5.66 4.31
CA ALA A 131 -6.02 -5.68 4.57
C ALA A 131 -6.45 -4.34 5.18
N GLU A 132 -7.65 -3.89 4.84
CA GLU A 132 -8.34 -2.92 5.69
C GLU A 132 -8.81 -3.66 6.93
N ASP A 133 -8.37 -3.18 8.09
CA ASP A 133 -8.90 -3.64 9.35
C ASP A 133 -10.32 -3.05 9.52
N SER A 134 -11.21 -3.82 10.14
CA SER A 134 -12.59 -3.40 10.39
C SER A 134 -12.72 -2.10 11.21
N HIS A 135 -11.66 -1.71 11.93
CA HIS A 135 -11.65 -0.49 12.73
C HIS A 135 -11.48 0.77 11.86
N SER A 136 -12.50 1.64 11.93
CA SER A 136 -12.48 2.97 11.32
C SER A 136 -13.07 3.97 12.32
N PHE A 137 -12.28 4.96 12.70
CA PHE A 137 -12.65 5.92 13.74
C PHE A 137 -13.03 7.25 13.10
N LYS A 138 -14.30 7.65 13.25
CA LYS A 138 -14.71 9.01 12.92
C LYS A 138 -14.20 9.96 13.99
N LEU A 139 -13.40 10.93 13.58
CA LEU A 139 -12.80 11.94 14.44
C LEU A 139 -13.51 13.28 14.23
N SER A 140 -13.23 14.23 15.13
CA SER A 140 -13.71 15.60 14.96
C SER A 140 -13.24 16.21 13.63
N ARG A 141 -13.97 17.20 13.12
CA ARG A 141 -13.67 17.94 11.87
C ARG A 141 -13.75 17.13 10.57
N GLU A 142 -14.70 16.19 10.48
CA GLU A 142 -14.96 15.39 9.26
C GLU A 142 -13.74 14.55 8.83
N ARG A 143 -12.94 14.10 9.79
CA ARG A 143 -11.77 13.25 9.55
C ARG A 143 -12.06 11.83 9.96
N THR A 144 -11.36 10.90 9.33
CA THR A 144 -11.48 9.47 9.62
C THR A 144 -10.08 8.90 9.83
N LEU A 145 -9.87 8.13 10.89
CA LEU A 145 -8.69 7.31 11.04
C LEU A 145 -9.04 5.90 10.57
N ARG A 146 -8.47 5.47 9.44
CA ARG A 146 -8.60 4.09 8.95
C ARG A 146 -7.40 3.29 9.41
N VAL A 147 -7.63 2.02 9.68
CA VAL A 147 -6.59 1.08 10.11
C VAL A 147 -6.35 0.06 9.01
N PHE A 148 -5.10 -0.16 8.68
CA PHE A 148 -4.66 -1.18 7.72
C PHE A 148 -3.69 -2.12 8.40
N THR A 149 -3.73 -3.39 8.03
CA THR A 149 -2.84 -4.42 8.57
C THR A 149 -2.07 -5.11 7.46
N HIS A 150 -0.85 -5.51 7.75
CA HIS A 150 -0.10 -6.48 6.94
C HIS A 150 0.70 -7.40 7.86
N GLU A 151 0.91 -8.64 7.42
CA GLU A 151 1.63 -9.65 8.18
C GLU A 151 3.05 -9.76 7.66
N GLU A 152 4.00 -9.79 8.59
CA GLU A 152 5.39 -10.13 8.36
C GLU A 152 5.66 -11.46 9.07
N SER A 153 6.22 -12.44 8.37
CA SER A 153 6.58 -13.72 8.96
C SER A 153 7.97 -14.17 8.52
N GLN A 154 8.65 -14.85 9.42
CA GLN A 154 9.89 -15.57 9.16
C GLN A 154 9.79 -16.93 9.83
N GLU A 155 9.97 -17.97 9.02
CA GLU A 155 10.09 -19.34 9.50
C GLU A 155 11.48 -19.88 9.12
N PRO A 156 12.11 -20.70 9.98
CA PRO A 156 13.37 -21.36 9.62
C PRO A 156 13.17 -22.29 8.43
N GLU A 157 14.13 -22.28 7.50
CA GLU A 157 14.09 -23.16 6.34
C GLU A 157 14.42 -24.62 6.72
N GLY A 158 13.54 -25.56 6.35
CA GLY A 158 13.75 -27.00 6.54
C GLY A 158 13.63 -27.45 8.00
N ASP A 159 14.32 -28.53 8.37
CA ASP A 159 14.34 -29.09 9.74
C ASP A 159 15.34 -28.37 10.67
N ALA A 160 15.87 -27.22 10.24
CA ALA A 160 16.86 -26.49 11.01
C ALA A 160 16.21 -25.86 12.26
N PRO A 161 16.76 -26.07 13.47
CA PRO A 161 16.32 -25.32 14.63
C PRO A 161 16.63 -23.83 14.38
N GLY A 162 15.63 -22.98 14.57
CA GLY A 162 15.77 -21.54 14.38
C GLY A 162 14.60 -20.78 14.96
N ASP A 163 14.74 -19.47 15.00
CA ASP A 163 13.71 -18.58 15.52
C ASP A 163 12.57 -18.49 14.50
N SER A 164 11.34 -18.62 14.96
CA SER A 164 10.15 -18.31 14.18
C SER A 164 9.53 -17.04 14.72
N TYR A 165 9.16 -16.11 13.84
CA TYR A 165 8.35 -14.97 14.23
C TYR A 165 7.22 -14.70 13.23
N THR A 166 6.09 -14.26 13.77
CA THR A 166 5.03 -13.62 13.01
C THR A 166 4.70 -12.29 13.67
N ARG A 167 4.45 -11.27 12.86
CA ARG A 167 4.16 -9.91 13.32
C ARG A 167 3.13 -9.25 12.41
N THR A 168 2.04 -8.78 12.98
CA THR A 168 1.11 -7.90 12.28
C THR A 168 1.52 -6.45 12.49
N HIS A 169 1.66 -5.72 11.40
CA HIS A 169 1.91 -4.28 11.40
C HIS A 169 0.61 -3.54 11.20
N TYR A 170 0.27 -2.67 12.15
CA TYR A 170 -0.88 -1.78 12.06
C TYR A 170 -0.44 -0.43 11.53
N THR A 171 -1.06 0.00 10.44
CA THR A 171 -0.86 1.34 9.88
C THR A 171 -2.15 2.15 9.95
N PHE A 172 -2.08 3.25 10.68
CA PHE A 172 -3.16 4.20 10.89
C PHE A 172 -3.03 5.32 9.86
N ALA A 173 -4.03 5.48 9.01
CA ALA A 173 -4.07 6.57 8.03
C ALA A 173 -5.13 7.60 8.43
N LEU A 174 -4.68 8.83 8.67
CA LEU A 174 -5.57 9.97 8.88
C LEU A 174 -6.07 10.44 7.52
N MET A 175 -7.38 10.36 7.32
CA MET A 175 -8.06 10.73 6.09
C MET A 175 -8.86 12.02 6.29
N ASP A 176 -8.88 12.88 5.26
CA ASP A 176 -9.86 13.97 5.19
C ASP A 176 -11.24 13.47 4.70
N LYS A 177 -12.19 14.39 4.63
CA LYS A 177 -13.56 14.11 4.17
C LYS A 177 -13.66 13.64 2.71
N ALA A 178 -12.65 13.93 1.90
CA ALA A 178 -12.56 13.55 0.50
C ALA A 178 -11.81 12.23 0.31
N GLY A 179 -11.40 11.57 1.41
CA GLY A 179 -10.65 10.32 1.40
C GLY A 179 -9.16 10.50 1.07
N ALA A 180 -8.62 11.71 1.15
CA ALA A 180 -7.19 11.96 0.94
C ALA A 180 -6.40 11.64 2.22
N VAL A 181 -5.26 10.95 2.07
CA VAL A 181 -4.35 10.63 3.18
C VAL A 181 -3.61 11.90 3.62
N LEU A 182 -3.89 12.35 4.83
CA LEU A 182 -3.28 13.50 5.49
C LEU A 182 -1.99 13.15 6.23
N ASP A 183 -1.94 12.00 6.89
CA ASP A 183 -0.74 11.50 7.57
C ASP A 183 -0.89 10.01 7.88
N THR A 184 0.22 9.35 8.19
CA THR A 184 0.24 7.94 8.57
C THR A 184 1.07 7.74 9.83
N ALA A 185 0.69 6.77 10.65
CA ALA A 185 1.48 6.29 11.78
C ALA A 185 1.40 4.77 11.83
N SER A 186 2.43 4.12 12.36
CA SER A 186 2.46 2.67 12.48
C SER A 186 2.65 2.24 13.93
N ALA A 187 2.11 1.07 14.26
CA ALA A 187 2.34 0.37 15.52
C ALA A 187 2.44 -1.13 15.26
N VAL A 188 3.15 -1.84 16.12
CA VAL A 188 3.18 -3.31 16.08
C VAL A 188 1.93 -3.83 16.78
N GLY A 189 1.19 -4.74 16.15
CA GLY A 189 0.01 -5.37 16.72
C GLY A 189 0.30 -6.76 17.27
N GLU A 190 -0.37 -7.77 16.72
CA GLU A 190 -0.10 -9.16 17.09
C GLU A 190 1.34 -9.51 16.78
N GLU A 191 1.95 -10.26 17.69
CA GLU A 191 3.32 -10.69 17.54
C GLU A 191 3.48 -12.02 18.22
N ARG A 192 4.07 -12.98 17.53
CA ARG A 192 4.43 -14.27 18.10
C ARG A 192 5.88 -14.52 17.79
N PHE A 193 6.64 -14.85 18.82
CA PHE A 193 8.04 -15.23 18.70
C PHE A 193 8.28 -16.52 19.47
N SER A 194 9.09 -17.40 18.89
CA SER A 194 9.62 -18.59 19.54
C SER A 194 11.05 -18.80 19.04
N GLY A 195 12.00 -18.92 19.95
CA GLY A 195 13.42 -18.97 19.61
C GLY A 195 14.34 -19.13 20.81
N ASP A 196 15.60 -19.51 20.56
CA ASP A 196 16.62 -19.62 21.60
C ASP A 196 17.32 -18.27 21.78
N VAL A 197 16.70 -17.38 22.54
CA VAL A 197 17.33 -16.11 22.92
C VAL A 197 18.27 -16.33 24.10
N ARG A 198 19.56 -16.05 23.89
CA ARG A 198 20.59 -16.13 24.95
C ARG A 198 20.31 -15.21 26.14
N GLN A 199 19.45 -14.21 25.98
CA GLN A 199 18.95 -13.30 27.03
C GLN A 199 17.51 -12.89 26.71
N GLY A 200 16.56 -13.22 27.59
CA GLY A 200 15.14 -12.90 27.43
C GLY A 200 14.23 -14.13 27.40
N PRO A 201 12.90 -13.95 27.26
CA PRO A 201 11.99 -15.07 27.19
C PRO A 201 12.16 -15.83 25.86
N SER A 202 12.30 -17.16 25.92
CA SER A 202 12.45 -18.03 24.73
C SER A 202 11.19 -18.09 23.85
N GLY A 203 10.14 -17.38 24.24
CA GLY A 203 8.96 -17.12 23.44
C GLY A 203 8.12 -16.05 24.08
N TYR A 204 7.46 -15.24 23.25
CA TYR A 204 6.46 -14.28 23.70
C TYR A 204 5.33 -14.18 22.68
N HIS A 205 4.18 -13.77 23.19
CA HIS A 205 2.97 -13.57 22.40
C HIS A 205 2.32 -12.25 22.82
N CYS A 206 2.14 -11.36 21.85
CA CYS A 206 1.34 -10.15 21.97
C CYS A 206 0.10 -10.29 21.09
N GLN A 207 -1.04 -9.84 21.61
CA GLN A 207 -2.29 -9.75 20.86
C GLN A 207 -2.90 -8.37 21.03
N VAL A 208 -3.53 -7.85 19.99
CA VAL A 208 -4.32 -6.62 20.12
C VAL A 208 -5.51 -6.90 21.03
N SER A 209 -5.58 -6.16 22.14
CA SER A 209 -6.59 -6.37 23.16
C SER A 209 -7.71 -5.34 23.09
N ASP A 210 -7.40 -4.11 22.65
CA ASP A 210 -8.38 -3.03 22.62
C ASP A 210 -8.02 -1.90 21.66
N PHE A 211 -9.06 -1.25 21.15
CA PHE A 211 -9.01 0.06 20.50
C PHE A 211 -10.02 0.98 21.18
N THR A 212 -9.55 2.00 21.87
CA THR A 212 -10.44 3.02 22.44
C THR A 212 -10.16 4.36 21.79
N HIS A 213 -11.16 5.23 21.73
CA HIS A 213 -10.98 6.59 21.22
C HIS A 213 -11.80 7.57 22.06
N ASP A 214 -11.29 8.78 22.23
CA ASP A 214 -11.95 9.84 23.01
C ASP A 214 -13.07 10.55 22.22
N GLY A 215 -13.30 10.16 20.98
CA GLY A 215 -14.28 10.77 20.07
C GLY A 215 -13.83 12.08 19.44
N GLU A 216 -12.73 12.68 19.88
CA GLU A 216 -12.25 13.97 19.40
C GLU A 216 -11.02 13.81 18.50
N LEU A 217 -9.90 13.38 19.07
CA LEU A 217 -8.57 13.47 18.46
C LEU A 217 -7.62 12.36 18.88
N THR A 218 -7.95 11.54 19.87
CA THR A 218 -7.04 10.50 20.38
C THR A 218 -7.62 9.11 20.21
N VAL A 219 -6.81 8.21 19.65
CA VAL A 219 -7.05 6.77 19.64
C VAL A 219 -5.97 6.11 20.51
N GLU A 220 -6.39 5.24 21.42
CA GLU A 220 -5.53 4.40 22.24
C GLU A 220 -5.61 2.97 21.68
N PHE A 221 -4.48 2.49 21.19
CA PHE A 221 -4.27 1.14 20.69
C PHE A 221 -3.54 0.32 21.76
N VAL A 222 -4.13 -0.77 22.21
CA VAL A 222 -3.59 -1.59 23.29
C VAL A 222 -3.32 -2.99 22.78
N ARG A 223 -2.13 -3.50 23.08
CA ARG A 223 -1.81 -4.92 22.95
C ARG A 223 -1.36 -5.50 24.28
N SER A 224 -1.86 -6.69 24.60
CA SER A 224 -1.44 -7.45 25.78
C SER A 224 -0.37 -8.45 25.37
N CYS A 225 0.79 -8.37 26.02
CA CYS A 225 1.95 -9.21 25.77
C CYS A 225 2.19 -10.15 26.95
N SER A 226 2.58 -11.38 26.65
CA SER A 226 2.91 -12.41 27.63
C SER A 226 4.14 -13.22 27.20
N ALA A 227 4.99 -13.56 28.15
CA ALA A 227 6.12 -14.45 27.95
C ALA A 227 5.67 -15.91 28.14
N THR A 228 6.16 -16.82 27.30
CA THR A 228 5.87 -18.26 27.40
C THR A 228 6.78 -18.93 28.44
N ILE A 229 8.05 -18.53 28.49
CA ILE A 229 9.05 -18.96 29.46
C ILE A 229 9.83 -17.72 29.87
N ALA A 230 9.97 -17.47 31.16
CA ALA A 230 10.66 -16.30 31.69
C ALA A 230 11.54 -16.67 32.88
N GLU A 231 12.66 -15.98 33.00
CA GLU A 231 13.52 -16.10 34.17
C GLU A 231 12.90 -15.40 35.39
N CYS A 232 13.32 -15.82 36.58
CA CYS A 232 13.02 -15.19 37.85
C CYS A 232 13.12 -13.65 37.79
N GLY A 233 12.10 -12.92 38.25
CA GLY A 233 12.07 -11.46 38.26
C GLY A 233 11.86 -10.77 36.89
N SER A 234 11.79 -11.54 35.79
CA SER A 234 11.47 -11.02 34.46
C SER A 234 10.00 -10.63 34.35
N VAL A 235 9.70 -9.70 33.44
CA VAL A 235 8.32 -9.35 33.09
C VAL A 235 7.69 -10.52 32.35
N VAL A 236 6.60 -11.07 32.89
CA VAL A 236 5.86 -12.22 32.33
C VAL A 236 4.63 -11.77 31.56
N SER A 237 4.05 -10.63 31.93
CA SER A 237 2.93 -10.04 31.20
C SER A 237 3.00 -8.51 31.30
N ARG A 238 2.52 -7.82 30.27
CA ARG A 238 2.32 -6.36 30.27
C ARG A 238 1.35 -5.95 29.18
N ASP A 239 0.69 -4.82 29.39
CA ASP A 239 0.02 -4.11 28.31
C ASP A 239 0.95 -3.04 27.73
N GLU A 240 1.08 -3.05 26.41
CA GLU A 240 1.70 -1.98 25.64
C GLU A 240 0.61 -1.11 25.03
N VAL A 241 0.77 0.20 25.18
CA VAL A 241 -0.23 1.18 24.78
C VAL A 241 0.39 2.18 23.81
N THR A 242 -0.19 2.32 22.62
CA THR A 242 0.15 3.33 21.64
C THR A 242 -0.97 4.37 21.57
N PHE A 243 -0.66 5.59 21.98
CA PHE A 243 -1.55 6.73 21.82
C PHE A 243 -1.30 7.41 20.47
N LEU A 244 -2.34 7.52 19.67
CA LEU A 244 -2.38 8.22 18.39
C LEU A 244 -3.18 9.50 18.55
N THR A 245 -2.50 10.65 18.55
CA THR A 245 -3.14 11.96 18.71
C THR A 245 -3.11 12.75 17.40
N VAL A 246 -4.27 13.23 16.96
CA VAL A 246 -4.40 14.11 15.81
C VAL A 246 -4.08 15.55 16.18
N ALA A 247 -3.06 16.13 15.54
CA ALA A 247 -2.64 17.51 15.73
C ALA A 247 -2.60 18.25 14.39
N GLY A 248 -3.73 18.85 13.99
CA GLY A 248 -3.86 19.37 12.63
C GLY A 248 -3.86 18.23 11.62
N ASP A 249 -3.17 18.34 10.50
CA ASP A 249 -3.08 17.27 9.48
C ASP A 249 -1.97 16.26 9.80
N ARG A 250 -1.69 16.03 11.08
CA ARG A 250 -0.59 15.16 11.54
C ARG A 250 -1.05 14.19 12.61
N LEU A 251 -0.47 13.01 12.59
CA LEU A 251 -0.55 12.01 13.66
C LEU A 251 0.70 12.10 14.52
N LYS A 252 0.50 12.07 15.84
CA LYS A 252 1.58 11.92 16.82
C LYS A 252 1.40 10.61 17.55
N THR A 253 2.46 9.83 17.65
CA THR A 253 2.51 8.59 18.42
C THR A 253 3.20 8.84 19.75
N ARG A 254 2.66 8.23 20.81
CA ARG A 254 3.33 8.09 22.10
C ARG A 254 3.12 6.69 22.63
N GLU A 255 4.20 6.02 22.97
CA GLU A 255 4.16 4.69 23.56
C GLU A 255 4.14 4.76 25.09
N GLY A 256 3.49 3.77 25.70
CA GLY A 256 3.39 3.60 27.13
C GLY A 256 3.26 2.11 27.49
N ARG A 257 3.38 1.82 28.78
CA ARG A 257 3.20 0.47 29.34
C ARG A 257 2.37 0.55 30.61
N ARG A 258 1.54 -0.46 30.87
CA ARG A 258 0.79 -0.63 32.12
C ARG A 258 0.58 -2.11 32.44
N ASN A 259 0.06 -2.38 33.63
CA ASN A 259 -0.29 -3.74 34.08
C ASN A 259 0.89 -4.72 33.98
N GLU A 260 2.08 -4.29 34.39
CA GLU A 260 3.28 -5.14 34.35
C GLU A 260 3.24 -6.17 35.49
N GLU A 261 3.31 -7.44 35.13
CA GLU A 261 3.49 -8.55 36.08
C GLU A 261 4.86 -9.18 35.89
N ARG A 262 5.46 -9.61 37.00
CA ARG A 262 6.81 -10.20 37.03
C ARG A 262 6.77 -11.61 37.61
N MET A 263 7.64 -12.47 37.10
CA MET A 263 7.82 -13.81 37.62
C MET A 263 8.29 -13.74 39.08
N GLU A 264 7.53 -14.33 39.99
CA GLU A 264 7.93 -14.47 41.38
C GLU A 264 9.11 -15.44 41.49
N CYS A 265 10.08 -15.08 42.31
CA CYS A 265 11.17 -15.95 42.69
C CYS A 265 10.75 -16.74 43.92
N GLY A 266 10.71 -18.07 43.82
CA GLY A 266 10.54 -18.92 45.00
C GLY A 266 11.65 -18.62 46.00
N GLU A 267 11.30 -18.46 47.27
CA GLU A 267 12.27 -18.44 48.36
C GLU A 267 12.71 -19.89 48.59
N ASP A 268 13.93 -20.23 48.15
CA ASP A 268 14.60 -21.51 48.49
C ASP A 268 14.93 -21.58 49.99
#